data_AF-A0A7I6JQ81-F1
#
_entry.id   AF-A0A7I6JQ81-F1
#
_cell.length_a   1.000
_cell.length_b   1.000
_cell.length_c   1.000
_cell.angle_alpha   90.00
_cell.angle_beta   90.00
_cell.angle_gamma   90.00
#
_symmetry.space_group_name_H-M   'P 1'
#
loop_
_entity.id
_entity.type
_entity.pdbx_description
1 polymer ?
#
loop_
_entity_poly.entity_id
_entity_poly.type
_entity_poly.pdbx_seq_one_letter_code
_entity_poly.pdbx_strand_id
1 'polypeptide(L)'
;MKLEGLILDKSDIIGEVKKRFGTEQTFTVGKVNLITTNPTQTITFHVSEELWSDGKGGEALLSLVGQRTSFDLEFKQSKYGDTEGRHREITGFHLFKLPSVSPMKS
;
A
#
# COMPACT_ATOMS: atom_id res chain seq x y z
N MET A 1 -11.67 5.50 3.16
CA MET A 1 -11.81 5.44 4.63
C MET A 1 -10.51 5.88 5.29
N LYS A 2 -10.58 6.49 6.47
CA LYS A 2 -9.40 6.96 7.20
C LYS A 2 -9.14 6.05 8.40
N LEU A 3 -7.94 5.51 8.52
CA LEU A 3 -7.55 4.57 9.58
C LEU A 3 -6.31 5.08 10.29
N GLU A 4 -6.29 4.98 11.62
CA GLU A 4 -5.06 5.22 12.39
C GLU A 4 -4.31 3.91 12.56
N GLY A 5 -3.02 3.95 12.30
CA GLY A 5 -2.18 2.77 12.38
C GLY A 5 -0.71 3.08 12.59
N LEU A 6 0.04 2.00 12.74
CA LEU A 6 1.47 1.98 12.95
C LEU A 6 2.10 1.00 11.97
N ILE A 7 3.07 1.48 11.20
CA ILE A 7 4.02 0.61 10.50
C ILE A 7 5.10 0.27 11.53
N LEU A 8 5.25 -1.01 11.88
CA LEU A 8 6.06 -1.40 13.03
C LEU A 8 7.55 -1.42 12.68
N ASP A 9 7.90 -2.00 11.54
CA ASP A 9 9.27 -2.10 11.07
C ASP A 9 9.41 -1.78 9.57
N LYS A 10 10.64 -1.50 9.12
CA LYS A 10 10.93 -1.27 7.70
C LYS A 10 10.59 -2.49 6.84
N SER A 11 10.72 -3.70 7.39
CA SER A 11 10.35 -4.94 6.71
C SER A 11 8.85 -5.08 6.43
N ASP A 12 8.00 -4.28 7.06
CA ASP A 12 6.56 -4.22 6.76
C ASP A 12 6.26 -3.50 5.45
N ILE A 13 7.25 -2.82 4.84
CA ILE A 13 7.12 -2.11 3.56
C ILE A 13 7.86 -2.91 2.48
N ILE A 14 7.10 -3.44 1.52
CA ILE A 14 7.61 -4.30 0.46
C ILE A 14 7.33 -3.64 -0.89
N GLY A 15 8.37 -3.47 -1.70
CA GLY A 15 8.24 -3.12 -3.11
C GLY A 15 8.18 -4.38 -3.97
N GLU A 16 7.14 -4.51 -4.80
CA GLU A 16 6.96 -5.61 -5.74
C GLU A 16 7.09 -5.11 -7.18
N VAL A 17 8.02 -5.68 -7.95
CA VAL A 17 8.11 -5.44 -9.40
C VAL A 17 7.11 -6.34 -10.12
N LYS A 18 6.21 -5.74 -10.89
CA LYS A 18 5.19 -6.40 -11.69
C LYS A 18 5.43 -6.14 -13.17
N LYS A 19 4.99 -7.07 -14.02
CA LYS A 19 5.04 -6.95 -15.47
C LYS A 19 3.66 -6.53 -15.98
N ARG A 20 3.60 -5.54 -16.88
CA ARG A 20 2.32 -5.17 -17.53
C ARG A 20 1.88 -6.31 -18.45
N PHE A 21 0.59 -6.62 -18.43
CA PHE A 21 0.05 -7.71 -19.23
C PHE A 21 0.26 -7.43 -20.73
N GLY A 22 0.81 -8.42 -21.45
CA GLY A 22 1.04 -8.32 -22.89
C GLY A 22 2.21 -7.42 -23.31
N THR A 23 3.04 -6.91 -22.38
CA THR A 23 4.22 -6.10 -22.73
C THR A 23 5.45 -6.52 -21.92
N GLU A 24 6.65 -6.12 -22.34
CA GLU A 24 7.91 -6.28 -21.57
C GLU A 24 8.11 -5.20 -20.50
N GLN A 25 7.17 -4.26 -20.35
CA GLN A 25 7.30 -3.17 -19.38
C GLN A 25 7.05 -3.67 -17.96
N THR A 26 7.93 -3.29 -17.05
CA THR A 26 7.78 -3.52 -15.62
C THR A 26 7.37 -2.23 -14.90
N PHE A 27 6.69 -2.40 -13.77
CA PHE A 27 6.32 -1.32 -12.87
C PHE A 27 6.42 -1.79 -11.43
N THR A 28 6.66 -0.87 -10.50
CA THR A 28 6.78 -1.22 -9.07
C THR A 28 5.55 -0.77 -8.32
N VAL A 29 5.02 -1.65 -7.48
CA VAL A 29 3.93 -1.34 -6.54
C VAL A 29 4.39 -1.61 -5.11
N GLY A 30 3.73 -1.00 -4.14
CA GLY A 30 4.01 -1.25 -2.73
C GLY A 30 3.00 -2.18 -2.08
N LYS A 31 3.43 -2.88 -1.04
CA LYS A 31 2.60 -3.61 -0.10
C LYS A 31 3.07 -3.29 1.31
N VAL A 32 2.14 -2.90 2.18
CA VAL A 32 2.46 -2.43 3.53
C VAL A 32 1.60 -3.14 4.56
N ASN A 33 2.23 -3.70 5.59
CA ASN A 33 1.51 -4.18 6.77
C ASN A 33 1.32 -3.03 7.77
N LEU A 34 0.09 -2.89 8.25
CA LEU A 34 -0.32 -1.82 9.15
C LEU A 34 -1.01 -2.41 10.36
N ILE A 35 -0.52 -2.08 11.56
CA ILE A 35 -1.22 -2.37 12.80
C ILE A 35 -2.18 -1.21 13.06
N THR A 36 -3.47 -1.45 12.84
CA THR A 36 -4.56 -0.53 13.20
C THR A 36 -4.75 -0.50 14.71
N THR A 37 -5.36 0.56 15.23
CA THR A 37 -5.35 0.86 16.67
C THR A 37 -6.72 0.84 17.31
N ASN A 38 -7.80 0.87 16.52
CA ASN A 38 -9.17 0.80 17.00
C ASN A 38 -10.15 0.29 15.91
N PRO A 39 -10.49 -1.02 15.89
CA PRO A 39 -9.92 -2.09 16.70
C PRO A 39 -8.46 -2.39 16.35
N THR A 40 -7.71 -3.01 17.27
CA THR A 40 -6.33 -3.43 16.98
C THR A 40 -6.33 -4.64 16.06
N GLN A 41 -5.89 -4.45 14.82
CA GLN A 41 -5.76 -5.52 13.82
C GLN A 41 -4.58 -5.23 12.89
N THR A 42 -3.91 -6.29 12.42
CA THR A 42 -2.96 -6.17 11.32
C THR A 42 -3.70 -6.29 10.00
N ILE A 43 -3.61 -5.26 9.16
CA ILE A 43 -4.11 -5.28 7.79
C ILE A 43 -2.97 -5.09 6.81
N THR A 44 -3.16 -5.52 5.58
CA THR A 44 -2.25 -5.20 4.48
C THR A 44 -2.94 -4.27 3.49
N PHE A 45 -2.29 -3.18 3.12
CA PHE A 45 -2.73 -2.31 2.04
C PHE A 45 -1.70 -2.25 0.91
N HIS A 46 -2.20 -1.98 -0.30
CA HIS A 46 -1.39 -1.87 -1.50
C HIS A 46 -1.17 -0.40 -1.87
N VAL A 47 0.01 -0.09 -2.40
CA VAL A 47 0.37 1.24 -2.92
C VAL A 47 0.47 1.13 -4.43
N SER A 48 -0.28 1.95 -5.15
CA SER A 48 -0.23 1.96 -6.62
C SER A 48 1.15 2.41 -7.12
N GLU A 49 1.45 2.09 -8.38
CA GLU A 49 2.65 2.59 -9.07
C GLU A 49 2.77 4.11 -8.99
N GLU A 50 1.66 4.82 -9.21
CA GLU A 50 1.59 6.28 -9.16
C GLU A 50 2.01 6.83 -7.80
N LEU A 51 1.54 6.22 -6.71
CA LEU A 51 1.91 6.63 -5.35
C LEU A 51 3.30 6.14 -4.95
N TRP A 52 3.75 5.02 -5.51
CA TRP A 52 5.11 4.52 -5.29
C TRP A 52 6.15 5.45 -5.94
N SER A 53 5.83 6.01 -7.11
CA SER A 53 6.58 7.08 -7.81
C SER A 53 8.10 6.85 -7.81
N ASP A 54 8.55 5.76 -8.43
CA ASP A 54 9.97 5.37 -8.51
C ASP A 54 10.66 5.23 -7.16
N GLY A 55 9.92 4.86 -6.12
CA GLY A 55 10.45 4.60 -4.77
C GLY A 55 10.28 5.75 -3.78
N LYS A 56 9.95 6.97 -4.24
CA LYS A 56 9.71 8.13 -3.36
C LYS A 56 8.55 7.90 -2.39
N GLY A 57 7.51 7.20 -2.83
CA GLY A 57 6.40 6.79 -1.96
C GLY A 57 6.86 5.81 -0.88
N GLY A 58 7.76 4.90 -1.23
CA GLY A 58 8.39 3.97 -0.29
C GLY A 58 9.22 4.71 0.77
N GLU A 59 10.03 5.69 0.36
CA GLU A 59 10.81 6.54 1.28
C GLU A 59 9.90 7.33 2.24
N ALA A 60 8.81 7.91 1.72
CA ALA A 60 7.83 8.60 2.55
C ALA A 60 7.22 7.67 3.60
N LEU A 61 6.85 6.44 3.23
CA LEU A 61 6.31 5.44 4.16
C LEU A 61 7.37 4.97 5.16
N LEU A 62 8.62 4.80 4.74
CA LEU A 62 9.74 4.45 5.62
C LEU A 62 9.98 5.51 6.70
N SER A 63 9.78 6.79 6.37
CA SER A 63 9.89 7.89 7.35
C SER A 63 8.85 7.82 8.47
N LEU A 64 7.74 7.10 8.25
CA LEU A 64 6.63 6.96 9.19
C LEU A 64 6.74 5.69 10.07
N VAL A 65 7.77 4.85 9.87
CA VAL A 65 7.98 3.65 10.69
C VAL A 65 8.12 4.04 12.16
N GLY A 66 7.40 3.36 13.04
CA GLY A 66 7.35 3.66 14.47
C GLY A 66 6.45 4.85 14.85
N GLN A 67 5.85 5.56 13.88
CA GLN A 67 4.98 6.70 14.13
C GLN A 67 3.51 6.33 13.94
N ARG A 68 2.67 6.66 14.93
CA ARG A 68 1.23 6.55 14.78
C ARG A 68 0.74 7.61 13.78
N THR A 69 0.25 7.13 12.65
CA THR A 69 -0.10 7.97 11.50
C THR A 69 -1.50 7.61 11.01
N SER A 70 -2.19 8.59 10.42
CA SER A 70 -3.47 8.36 9.77
C SER A 70 -3.29 8.09 8.28
N PHE A 71 -3.87 6.97 7.82
CA PHE A 71 -3.81 6.48 6.45
C PHE A 71 -5.20 6.57 5.82
N ASP A 72 -5.27 7.20 4.64
CA ASP A 72 -6.47 7.20 3.82
C ASP A 72 -6.42 5.96 2.90
N LEU A 73 -7.21 4.94 3.25
CA LEU A 73 -7.30 3.67 2.53
C LEU A 73 -8.64 3.53 1.80
N GLU A 74 -8.63 2.95 0.61
CA GLU A 74 -9.82 2.60 -0.15
C GLU A 74 -9.90 1.08 -0.30
N PHE A 75 -11.07 0.51 -0.08
CA PHE A 75 -11.30 -0.90 -0.38
C PHE A 75 -11.65 -1.03 -1.87
N LYS A 76 -10.83 -1.76 -2.63
CA LYS A 76 -11.07 -2.04 -4.04
C LYS A 76 -11.42 -3.51 -4.22
N GLN A 77 -12.40 -3.75 -5.08
CA GLN A 77 -12.78 -5.08 -5.55
C GLN A 77 -12.89 -5.03 -7.07
N SER A 78 -12.05 -5.80 -7.76
CA SER A 78 -12.01 -5.89 -9.21
C SER A 78 -12.16 -7.34 -9.65
N LYS A 79 -13.03 -7.58 -10.62
CA LYS A 79 -13.26 -8.91 -11.20
C LYS A 79 -12.83 -8.90 -12.65
N TYR A 80 -12.06 -9.89 -13.07
CA TYR A 80 -11.64 -10.05 -14.47
C TYR A 80 -11.54 -11.53 -14.84
N GLY A 81 -11.79 -11.85 -16.11
CA GLY A 81 -11.52 -13.18 -16.65
C GLY A 81 -10.04 -13.29 -17.02
N ASP A 82 -9.39 -14.39 -16.62
CA ASP A 82 -8.07 -14.73 -17.14
C ASP A 82 -8.16 -15.49 -18.48
N THR A 83 -7.03 -15.68 -19.15
CA THR A 83 -6.93 -16.37 -20.46
C THR A 83 -7.37 -17.83 -20.43
N GLU A 84 -7.54 -18.44 -19.24
CA GLU A 84 -8.06 -19.80 -19.07
C GLU A 84 -9.57 -19.79 -18.76
N GLY A 85 -10.25 -18.65 -18.88
CA GLY A 85 -11.68 -18.50 -18.61
C GLY A 85 -12.03 -18.51 -17.13
N ARG A 86 -11.04 -18.39 -16.22
CA ARG A 86 -11.30 -18.34 -14.78
C ARG A 86 -11.62 -16.92 -14.36
N HIS A 87 -12.65 -16.77 -13.54
CA HIS A 87 -12.93 -15.52 -12.85
C HIS A 87 -11.87 -15.29 -11.76
N ARG A 88 -11.08 -14.23 -11.91
CA ARG A 88 -10.15 -13.73 -10.91
C ARG A 88 -10.76 -12.51 -10.24
N GLU A 89 -10.58 -12.45 -8.92
CA GLU A 89 -11.00 -11.32 -8.10
C GLU A 89 -9.78 -10.77 -7.37
N ILE A 90 -9.54 -9.47 -7.49
CA ILE A 90 -8.57 -8.72 -6.68
C ILE A 90 -9.37 -7.92 -5.68
N THR A 91 -9.16 -8.20 -4.41
CA THR A 91 -9.89 -7.57 -3.32
C THR A 91 -8.91 -7.16 -2.23
N GLY A 92 -8.97 -5.91 -1.78
CA GLY A 92 -8.13 -5.45 -0.69
C GLY A 92 -8.12 -3.95 -0.47
N PHE A 93 -7.38 -3.53 0.55
CA PHE A 93 -7.15 -2.12 0.83
C PHE A 93 -6.05 -1.56 -0.07
N HIS A 94 -6.24 -0.32 -0.51
CA HIS A 94 -5.31 0.45 -1.31
C HIS A 94 -5.09 1.81 -0.66
N LEU A 95 -3.85 2.26 -0.63
CA LEU A 95 -3.53 3.63 -0.22
C LEU A 95 -4.12 4.59 -1.25
N PHE A 96 -4.93 5.53 -0.77
CA PHE A 96 -5.55 6.55 -1.63
C PHE A 96 -4.61 7.74 -1.85
N LYS A 97 -3.88 8.14 -0.80
CA LYS A 97 -2.85 9.19 -0.86
C LYS A 97 -1.75 8.91 0.15
N LEU A 98 -0.55 9.42 -0.12
CA LEU A 98 0.55 9.35 0.85
C LEU A 98 0.17 10.13 2.13
N PRO A 99 0.43 9.57 3.32
CA PRO A 99 0.20 10.29 4.57
C PRO A 99 1.11 11.51 4.65
N SER A 100 0.63 12.59 5.24
CA SER A 100 1.47 13.73 5.56
C SER A 100 2.46 13.35 6.66
N VAL A 101 3.76 13.47 6.37
CA VAL A 101 4.79 13.40 7.40
C VAL A 101 4.64 14.64 8.27
N SER A 102 4.06 14.49 9.46
CA SER A 102 4.04 15.59 10.41
C SER A 102 5.46 15.69 10.97
N PRO A 103 6.19 16.81 10.75
CA PRO A 103 7.52 16.95 11.36
C PRO A 103 7.32 16.87 12.87
N MET A 104 7.93 15.88 13.52
CA MET A 104 8.05 15.87 14.98
C MET A 104 8.63 17.23 15.37
N LYS A 105 7.86 18.04 16.11
CA LYS A 105 8.42 19.21 16.76
C LYS A 105 9.48 18.70 17.72
N SER A 106 10.73 19.08 17.44
CA SER A 106 11.85 18.96 18.38
C SER A 106 11.55 19.69 19.69
#